data_AF-A0A952E7S5-F1
#
_entry.id   AF-A0A952E7S5-F1
#
_cell.length_a   1.000
_cell.length_b   1.000
_cell.length_c   1.000
_cell.angle_alpha   90.00
_cell.angle_beta   90.00
_cell.angle_gamma   90.00
#
_symmetry.space_group_name_H-M   'P 1'
#
loop_
_entity.id
_entity.type
_entity.pdbx_description
1 polymer ?
#
loop_
_entity_poly.entity_id
_entity_poly.type
_entity_poly.pdbx_seq_one_letter_code
_entity_poly.pdbx_strand_id
1 'polypeptide(L)' 'MKAQHYREMSQDELEHKLEELERHLFDLRSQAVTEKLENSKAVINVKRDIARIKTIMREKSNVLPADD' A
#
# COMPACT_ATOMS: atom_id res chain seq x y z
N MET A 1 7.37 -3.78 3.34
CA MET A 1 7.98 -4.90 2.57
C MET A 1 9.01 -4.38 1.55
N LYS A 2 9.70 -5.24 0.78
CA LYS A 2 10.56 -4.82 -0.35
C LYS A 2 9.68 -4.49 -1.57
N ALA A 3 9.96 -3.36 -2.23
CA ALA A 3 9.14 -2.87 -3.35
C ALA A 3 9.09 -3.81 -4.57
N GLN A 4 10.07 -4.70 -4.73
CA GLN A 4 10.10 -5.69 -5.82
C GLN A 4 8.91 -6.64 -5.78
N HIS A 5 8.47 -7.07 -4.58
CA HIS A 5 7.37 -8.02 -4.45
C HIS A 5 6.06 -7.49 -5.06
N TYR A 6 5.78 -6.21 -4.88
CA TYR A 6 4.60 -5.57 -5.47
C TYR A 6 4.71 -5.39 -6.99
N ARG A 7 5.92 -5.30 -7.57
CA ARG A 7 6.06 -5.17 -9.03
C ARG A 7 5.71 -6.47 -9.75
N GLU A 8 5.97 -7.61 -9.11
CA GLU A 8 5.69 -8.95 -9.62
C GLU A 8 4.20 -9.32 -9.58
N MET A 9 3.41 -8.68 -8.70
CA MET A 9 1.96 -8.90 -8.57
C MET A 9 1.19 -8.36 -9.79
N SER A 10 0.07 -9.01 -10.13
CA SER A 10 -0.86 -8.52 -11.14
C SER A 10 -1.59 -7.24 -10.69
N GLN A 11 -2.28 -6.55 -11.62
CA GLN A 11 -3.04 -5.36 -11.25
C GLN A 11 -4.16 -5.68 -10.25
N ASP A 12 -4.90 -6.77 -10.47
CA ASP A 12 -5.96 -7.22 -9.56
C ASP A 12 -5.40 -7.60 -8.17
N GLU A 13 -4.24 -8.26 -8.14
CA GLU A 13 -3.56 -8.60 -6.89
C GLU A 13 -3.10 -7.35 -6.13
N LEU A 14 -2.62 -6.33 -6.84
CA LEU A 14 -2.24 -5.05 -6.26
C LEU A 14 -3.45 -4.30 -5.68
N GLU A 15 -4.59 -4.34 -6.36
CA GLU A 15 -5.86 -3.75 -5.88
C GLU A 15 -6.34 -4.47 -4.63
N HIS A 16 -6.38 -5.81 -4.64
CA HIS A 16 -6.73 -6.59 -3.46
C HIS A 16 -5.80 -6.31 -2.28
N LYS A 17 -4.48 -6.23 -2.54
CA LYS A 17 -3.51 -5.94 -1.49
C LYS A 17 -3.63 -4.51 -0.96
N LEU A 18 -3.98 -3.56 -1.82
CA LEU A 18 -4.24 -2.19 -1.42
C LEU A 18 -5.41 -2.13 -0.43
N GLU A 19 -6.54 -2.77 -0.74
CA GLU A 19 -7.69 -2.79 0.16
C GLU A 19 -7.38 -3.45 1.50
N GLU A 20 -6.62 -4.55 1.50
CA GLU A 20 -6.19 -5.24 2.73
C GLU A 20 -5.36 -4.30 3.61
N LEU A 21 -4.41 -3.57 3.02
CA LEU A 21 -3.58 -2.61 3.75
C LEU A 21 -4.37 -1.40 4.25
N GLU A 22 -5.36 -0.93 3.49
CA GLU A 22 -6.24 0.16 3.92
C GLU A 22 -7.12 -0.24 5.11
N ARG A 23 -7.66 -1.48 5.11
CA ARG A 23 -8.36 -2.06 6.26
C ARG A 23 -7.43 -2.19 7.47
N HIS A 24 -6.23 -2.74 7.28
CA HIS A 24 -5.23 -2.87 8.34
C HIS A 24 -4.84 -1.48 8.93
N LEU A 25 -4.73 -0.46 8.08
CA LEU A 25 -4.45 0.91 8.55
C LEU A 25 -5.58 1.47 9.42
N PHE A 26 -6.84 1.15 9.08
CA PHE A 26 -8.00 1.54 9.89
C PHE A 26 -7.98 0.85 11.26
N ASP A 27 -7.67 -0.45 11.30
CA ASP A 27 -7.56 -1.20 12.54
C ASP A 27 -6.44 -0.66 13.43
N LEU A 28 -5.25 -0.41 12.86
CA LEU A 28 -4.14 0.19 13.60
C LEU A 28 -4.47 1.60 14.10
N ARG A 29 -5.20 2.40 13.33
CA ARG A 29 -5.65 3.73 13.77
C ARG A 29 -6.65 3.63 14.92
N SER A 30 -7.57 2.68 14.86
CA SER A 30 -8.56 2.45 15.90
C SER A 30 -7.88 1.99 17.19
N GLN A 31 -6.91 1.07 17.09
CA GLN A 31 -6.07 0.63 18.21
C GLN A 31 -5.23 1.78 18.79
N ALA A 32 -4.73 2.70 17.96
CA ALA A 32 -3.93 3.84 18.42
C ALA A 32 -4.69 4.79 19.35
N VAL A 33 -6.02 4.81 19.22
CA VAL A 33 -6.90 5.70 19.99
C VAL A 33 -7.25 5.07 21.33
N THR A 34 -7.44 3.74 21.38
CA THR A 34 -7.89 3.02 22.57
C THR A 34 -6.75 2.59 23.49
N GLU A 35 -5.58 2.26 22.95
CA GLU A 35 -4.41 1.83 23.71
C GLU A 35 -3.14 2.49 23.15
N LYS A 36 -2.13 2.68 24.00
CA LYS A 36 -0.83 3.22 23.58
C LYS A 36 -0.25 2.26 22.55
N LEU A 37 -0.33 2.60 21.26
CA LEU A 37 0.10 1.73 20.17
C LEU A 37 1.54 1.26 20.43
N GLU A 38 1.74 0.00 20.79
CA GLU A 38 3.07 -0.54 21.11
C GLU A 38 4.03 -0.42 19.92
N ASN A 39 3.46 -0.37 18.72
CA ASN A 39 4.22 -0.36 17.47
C ASN A 39 3.77 0.76 16.51
N SER A 40 3.94 2.02 16.92
CA SER A 40 3.69 3.21 16.07
C SER A 40 4.39 3.16 14.70
N LYS A 41 5.46 2.38 14.57
CA LYS A 41 6.16 2.14 13.30
C LYS A 41 5.32 1.32 12.31
N ALA A 42 4.39 0.49 12.78
CA ALA A 42 3.50 -0.30 11.93
C ALA A 42 2.62 0.61 11.06
N VAL A 43 2.03 1.67 11.63
CA VAL A 43 1.22 2.66 10.90
C VAL A 43 2.04 3.33 9.79
N ILE A 44 3.29 3.69 10.08
CA ILE A 44 4.20 4.32 9.10
C ILE A 44 4.55 3.33 7.98
N ASN A 45 4.82 2.07 8.32
CA ASN A 45 5.15 1.03 7.36
C ASN A 45 3.98 0.73 6.43
N VAL A 46 2.76 0.56 6.98
CA VAL A 46 1.54 0.32 6.20
C VAL A 46 1.25 1.48 5.25
N LYS A 47 1.37 2.74 5.71
CA LYS A 47 1.24 3.92 4.83
C LYS A 47 2.26 3.92 3.69
N ARG A 48 3.51 3.54 3.97
CA ARG A 48 4.56 3.46 2.93
C ARG A 48 4.29 2.35 1.92
N ASP A 49 3.79 1.20 2.38
CA ASP A 49 3.47 0.09 1.49
C ASP A 49 2.25 0.43 0.61
N ILE A 50 1.21 1.10 1.14
CA ILE A 50 0.10 1.67 0.35
C ILE A 50 0.61 2.63 -0.72
N ALA A 51 1.48 3.57 -0.35
CA ALA A 51 2.04 4.54 -1.30
C ALA A 51 2.82 3.84 -2.44
N ARG A 52 3.62 2.81 -2.11
CA ARG A 52 4.36 2.04 -3.10
C ARG A 52 3.44 1.30 -4.07
N ILE A 53 2.39 0.66 -3.58
CA ILE A 53 1.40 -0.02 -4.43
C ILE A 53 0.75 0.98 -5.39
N LYS A 54 0.29 2.13 -4.88
CA LYS A 54 -0.31 3.19 -5.72
C LYS A 54 0.66 3.70 -6.78
N THR A 55 1.94 3.87 -6.43
CA THR A 55 2.98 4.24 -7.41
C THR A 55 3.20 3.14 -8.47
N ILE A 56 3.28 1.87 -8.08
CA ILE A 56 3.47 0.77 -9.03
C ILE A 56 2.26 0.60 -9.94
N MET A 57 1.05 0.72 -9.41
CA MET A 57 -0.18 0.73 -10.21
C MET A 57 -0.15 1.87 -11.23
N ARG A 58 0.24 3.09 -10.81
CA ARG A 58 0.43 4.23 -11.73
C ARG A 58 1.50 3.94 -12.77
N GLU A 59 2.65 3.39 -12.38
CA GLU A 59 3.73 3.00 -13.30
C GLU A 59 3.24 1.99 -14.33
N LYS A 60 2.43 0.99 -13.93
CA LYS A 60 1.83 0.00 -14.83
C LYS A 60 0.76 0.60 -15.75
N SER A 61 -0.08 1.50 -15.25
CA SER A 61 -1.11 2.19 -16.04
C SER A 61 -0.53 3.24 -16.99
N ASN A 62 0.62 3.84 -16.67
CA ASN A 62 1.28 4.87 -17.49
C ASN A 62 2.16 4.27 -18.62
N VAL A 63 2.03 2.98 -18.90
CA VAL A 63 2.62 2.34 -20.10
C VAL A 63 1.58 2.33 -21.23
N LEU A 64 1.21 3.51 -21.72
CA LEU A 64 0.56 3.75 -23.02
C LEU A 64 0.83 5.20 -23.45
N PRO A 65 0.94 5.44 -24.77
CA PRO A 65 2.18 5.64 -25.54
C PRO A 65 2.76 7.05 -25.43
N ALA A 66 3.99 7.24 -25.93
CA ALA A 66 4.50 8.55 -26.26
C ALA A 66 3.50 9.25 -27.20
N ASP A 67 2.89 10.34 -26.74
CA ASP A 67 2.19 11.28 -27.61
C ASP A 67 3.27 12.17 -28.26
N ASP A 68 3.29 12.12 -29.61
CA ASP A 68 4.02 12.98 -30.55
C ASP A 68 4.08 14.48 -30.18
#